data_AF-W1W2D3-F1
#
_entry.id   AF-W1W2D3-F1
#
_cell.length_a   1.000
_cell.length_b   1.000
_cell.length_c   1.000
_cell.angle_alpha   90.00
_cell.angle_beta   90.00
_cell.angle_gamma   90.00
#
_symmetry.space_group_name_H-M   'P 1'
#
loop_
_entity.id
_entity.type
_entity.pdbx_description
1 polymer ?
#
loop_
_entity_poly.entity_id
_entity_poly.type
_entity_poly.pdbx_seq_one_letter_code
_entity_poly.pdbx_strand_id
1 'polypeptide(L)' 'PVEVRPVRRNALAMRWIVEAARKRGDKSMALRLANELSDAAENKGTAVKKREDVHRMAEANKAFAHYRW' A
#
# COMPACT_ATOMS: atom_id res chain seq x y z
N PRO A 1 -0.71 -16.53 5.06
CA PRO A 1 -0.12 -15.16 5.10
C PRO A 1 1.33 -15.26 5.61
N VAL A 2 2.23 -14.44 5.08
CA VAL A 2 3.65 -14.48 5.43
C VAL A 2 4.13 -13.12 5.91
N GLU A 3 5.06 -13.12 6.86
CA GLU A 3 5.62 -11.90 7.39
C GLU A 3 6.55 -11.24 6.35
N VAL A 4 6.36 -9.93 6.15
CA VAL A 4 7.09 -9.17 5.14
C VAL A 4 8.38 -8.64 5.74
N ARG A 5 9.53 -9.03 5.16
CA ARG A 5 10.85 -8.50 5.53
C ARG A 5 10.92 -6.97 5.38
N PRO A 6 11.66 -6.24 6.24
CA PRO A 6 11.71 -4.77 6.23
C PRO A 6 12.05 -4.15 4.86
N VAL A 7 13.03 -4.71 4.14
CA VAL A 7 13.41 -4.23 2.79
C VAL A 7 12.24 -4.30 1.81
N ARG A 8 11.45 -5.38 1.88
CA ARG A 8 10.30 -5.60 0.99
C ARG A 8 9.12 -4.70 1.37
N ARG A 9 8.99 -4.34 2.65
CA ARG A 9 7.97 -3.39 3.13
C ARG A 9 8.12 -2.02 2.46
N ASN A 10 9.35 -1.48 2.43
CA ASN A 10 9.62 -0.18 1.83
C ASN A 10 9.37 -0.19 0.31
N ALA A 11 9.81 -1.25 -0.38
CA ALA A 11 9.56 -1.42 -1.80
C ALA A 11 8.06 -1.51 -2.14
N LEU A 12 7.28 -2.22 -1.32
CA LEU A 12 5.83 -2.33 -1.50
C LEU A 12 5.13 -0.98 -1.26
N ALA A 13 5.52 -0.25 -0.22
CA ALA A 13 4.97 1.08 0.08
C ALA A 13 5.20 2.05 -1.08
N MET A 14 6.44 2.17 -1.57
CA MET A 14 6.76 3.02 -2.72
C MET A 14 5.98 2.61 -3.97
N ARG A 15 5.87 1.30 -4.23
CA ARG A 15 5.11 0.79 -5.38
C ARG A 15 3.63 1.17 -5.31
N TRP A 16 2.99 1.00 -4.15
CA TRP A 16 1.58 1.34 -3.99
C TRP A 16 1.30 2.83 -4.11
N ILE A 17 2.18 3.69 -3.58
CA ILE A 17 2.07 5.15 -3.74
C ILE A 17 2.17 5.53 -5.22
N VAL A 18 3.14 4.98 -5.96
CA VAL A 18 3.30 5.26 -7.39
C VAL A 18 2.10 4.75 -8.21
N GLU A 19 1.61 3.54 -7.93
CA GLU A 19 0.42 2.98 -8.57
C GLU A 19 -0.83 3.83 -8.31
N ALA A 20 -1.02 4.27 -7.08
CA ALA A 20 -2.15 5.13 -6.69
C ALA A 20 -2.06 6.51 -7.35
N ALA A 21 -0.89 7.15 -7.28
CA ALA A 21 -0.63 8.43 -7.95
C ALA A 21 -0.89 8.35 -9.46
N ARG A 22 -0.47 7.27 -10.14
CA ARG A 22 -0.73 7.10 -11.59
C ARG A 22 -2.22 7.07 -11.95
N LYS A 23 -3.07 6.54 -11.06
CA LYS A 23 -4.52 6.44 -11.27
C LYS A 23 -5.26 7.75 -10.99
N ARG A 24 -4.61 8.75 -10.37
CA ARG A 24 -5.22 10.07 -10.15
C ARG A 24 -5.37 10.83 -11.47
N GLY A 25 -6.41 11.66 -11.55
CA GLY A 25 -6.72 12.48 -12.72
C GLY A 25 -5.99 13.82 -12.83
N ASP A 26 -5.01 14.11 -11.95
CA ASP A 26 -4.38 15.44 -11.90
C ASP A 26 -3.51 15.75 -13.15
N LYS A 27 -3.22 17.03 -13.40
CA LYS A 27 -2.53 17.50 -14.62
C LYS A 27 -1.12 16.93 -14.82
N SER A 28 -0.33 16.74 -13.75
CA SER A 28 1.07 16.27 -13.86
C SER A 28 1.36 15.18 -12.84
N MET A 29 2.29 14.27 -13.17
CA MET A 29 2.70 13.19 -12.25
C MET A 29 3.31 13.73 -10.96
N ALA A 30 3.99 14.88 -11.02
CA ALA A 30 4.52 15.56 -9.83
C ALA A 30 3.39 15.98 -8.88
N LEU A 31 2.30 16.55 -9.42
CA LEU A 31 1.14 16.95 -8.62
C LEU A 31 0.42 15.73 -8.05
N ARG A 32 0.24 14.67 -8.86
CA ARG A 32 -0.37 13.40 -8.41
C ARG A 32 0.39 12.78 -7.25
N LEU A 33 1.73 12.76 -7.33
CA LEU A 33 2.59 12.23 -6.28
C LEU A 33 2.55 13.08 -5.02
N ALA A 34 2.64 14.41 -5.15
CA ALA A 34 2.56 15.31 -4.00
C ALA A 34 1.24 15.14 -3.26
N ASN A 35 0.12 15.11 -4.00
CA ASN A 35 -1.21 14.89 -3.44
C ASN A 35 -1.33 13.52 -2.76
N GLU A 36 -0.88 12.44 -3.40
CA GLU A 36 -0.96 11.10 -2.81
C GLU A 36 -0.05 10.96 -1.57
N LEU A 37 1.12 11.62 -1.55
CA LEU A 37 2.00 11.64 -0.38
C LEU A 37 1.39 12.42 0.79
N SER A 38 0.77 13.57 0.52
CA SER A 38 0.03 14.34 1.53
C SER A 38 -1.17 13.54 2.08
N ASP A 39 -1.96 12.92 1.20
CA ASP A 39 -3.08 12.07 1.60
C ASP A 39 -2.59 10.88 2.44
N ALA A 40 -1.49 10.24 2.03
CA ALA A 40 -0.92 9.11 2.75
C ALA A 40 -0.38 9.51 4.15
N ALA A 41 0.15 10.73 4.30
CA ALA A 41 0.59 11.27 5.59
C ALA A 41 -0.59 11.46 6.56
N GLU A 42 -1.78 11.79 6.03
CA GLU A 42 -3.03 11.85 6.80
C GLU A 42 -3.72 10.49 7.00
N ASN A 43 -3.06 9.38 6.65
CA ASN A 43 -3.65 8.02 6.62
C ASN A 43 -4.88 7.91 5.70
N LYS A 44 -4.90 8.68 4.61
CA LYS A 44 -5.94 8.65 3.59
C LYS A 44 -5.36 8.24 2.24
N GLY A 45 -6.22 8.13 1.24
CA GLY A 45 -5.80 7.82 -0.13
C GLY A 45 -5.85 6.33 -0.47
N THR A 46 -5.61 6.05 -1.75
CA THR A 46 -5.82 4.70 -2.30
C THR A 46 -4.69 3.76 -1.89
N ALA A 47 -3.47 4.29 -1.75
CA ALA A 47 -2.33 3.52 -1.27
C ALA A 47 -2.52 3.01 0.17
N VAL A 48 -3.07 3.84 1.06
CA VAL A 48 -3.33 3.47 2.46
C VAL A 48 -4.46 2.46 2.57
N LYS A 49 -5.56 2.65 1.81
CA LYS A 49 -6.65 1.67 1.76
C LYS A 49 -6.15 0.29 1.33
N LYS A 50 -5.28 0.23 0.31
CA LYS A 50 -4.65 -1.02 -0.15
C LYS A 50 -3.82 -1.70 0.95
N ARG A 51 -3.08 -0.92 1.75
CA ARG A 51 -2.38 -1.45 2.93
C ARG A 51 -3.36 -2.08 3.91
N GLU A 52 -4.42 -1.37 4.27
CA GLU A 52 -5.42 -1.85 5.24
C GLU A 52 -6.14 -3.11 4.76
N ASP A 53 -6.54 -3.16 3.50
CA ASP A 53 -7.19 -4.34 2.93
C ASP A 53 -6.26 -5.56 2.93
N VAL A 54 -4.96 -5.37 2.65
CA VAL A 54 -3.96 -6.45 2.73
C VAL A 54 -3.76 -6.92 4.17
N HIS A 55 -3.73 -6.00 5.14
CA HIS A 55 -3.62 -6.36 6.55
C HIS A 55 -4.87 -7.12 7.03
N ARG A 56 -6.07 -6.64 6.71
CA ARG A 56 -7.34 -7.30 7.03
C ARG A 56 -7.42 -8.69 6.41
N MET A 57 -6.99 -8.84 5.15
CA MET A 57 -6.94 -10.13 4.47
C MET A 57 -5.92 -11.08 5.12
N ALA A 58 -4.78 -10.55 5.58
CA ALA A 58 -3.79 -11.35 6.31
C ALA A 58 -4.34 -11.85 7.65
N GLU A 59 -5.10 -11.02 8.38
CA GLU A 59 -5.77 -11.42 9.62
C GLU A 59 -6.86 -12.45 9.38
N ALA A 60 -7.70 -12.25 8.36
CA ALA A 60 -8.75 -13.21 7.98
C ALA A 60 -8.16 -14.58 7.59
N ASN A 61 -7.00 -14.60 6.94
CA ASN A 61 -6.30 -15.81 6.53
C ASN A 61 -5.26 -16.29 7.54
N LYS A 62 -5.27 -15.77 8.79
CA LYS A 62 -4.30 -16.15 9.83
C LYS A 62 -4.32 -17.66 10.09
N ALA A 63 -5.48 -18.30 9.96
CA ALA A 63 -5.63 -19.74 10.06
C ALA A 63 -4.70 -20.50 9.10
N PHE A 64 -4.45 -20.00 7.89
CA PHE A 64 -3.59 -20.64 6.88
C PHE A 64 -2.09 -20.30 7.02
N ALA A 65 -1.67 -19.62 8.09
CA ALA A 65 -0.27 -19.26 8.29
C ALA A 65 0.65 -20.47 8.52
N HIS A 66 0.10 -21.64 8.85
CA HIS A 66 0.84 -22.88 9.08
C HIS A 66 1.30 -23.59 7.80
N TYR A 67 0.69 -23.29 6.64
CA TYR A 67 1.12 -23.80 5.33
C TYR A 67 2.41 -23.12 4.81
N ARG A 68 3.34 -22.76 5.71
CA ARG A 68 4.59 -22.07 5.40
C ARG A 68 5.43 -22.92 4.44
N TRP A 69 5.40 -22.55 3.16
CA TRP A 69 6.40 -22.88 2.15
C TRP A 69 7.30 -21.66 1.93
#